data_AF-A0A9P1IHM7-F1
#
_entry.id   AF-A0A9P1IHM7-F1
#
_cell.length_a   1.000
_cell.length_b   1.000
_cell.length_c   1.000
_cell.angle_alpha   90.00
_cell.angle_beta   90.00
_cell.angle_gamma   90.00
#
_symmetry.space_group_name_H-M   'P 1'
#
loop_
_entity.id
_entity.type
_entity.pdbx_description
1 polymer ?
#
loop_
_entity_poly.entity_id
_entity_poly.type
_entity_poly.pdbx_seq_one_letter_code
_entity_poly.pdbx_strand_id
1 'polypeptide(L)'
;MSLLSNFAKLVIKSQAQFHQSIPSCSSVFMKRQKKIDPEVAKQREARRRKRLEKEIRQMQKHSKKPKPVDELTLDVKSAKNIEERYRPKVEVTIEKIDERAISMKEYTRSRNELQRLDDKWIAGVIASQRKALNELKKLDPKLYESAIQPAPGDLPLIIQGPSLTPPIKNYEAPDGDYIDTTRNW
;
A
#
# COMPACT_ATOMS: atom_id res chain seq x y z
N MET A 1 54.89 -68.50 -11.97
CA MET A 1 54.39 -69.01 -10.68
C MET A 1 52.88 -68.71 -10.63
N SER A 2 51.94 -69.53 -11.15
CA SER A 2 51.57 -70.90 -10.71
C SER A 2 51.65 -71.02 -9.18
N LEU A 3 50.59 -71.27 -8.40
CA LEU A 3 49.62 -72.38 -8.41
C LEU A 3 48.33 -71.92 -7.66
N LEU A 4 47.14 -72.56 -7.69
CA LEU A 4 46.65 -73.81 -8.30
C LEU A 4 45.13 -73.74 -8.62
N SER A 5 44.61 -74.85 -9.16
CA SER A 5 43.23 -75.28 -9.48
C SER A 5 42.20 -75.19 -8.34
N ASN A 6 40.95 -74.77 -8.59
CA ASN A 6 39.83 -75.56 -9.17
C ASN A 6 39.49 -76.87 -8.43
N PHE A 7 38.32 -76.96 -7.79
CA PHE A 7 37.60 -78.23 -7.58
C PHE A 7 36.06 -78.06 -7.50
N ALA A 8 35.37 -79.08 -8.03
CA ALA A 8 33.97 -79.47 -7.79
C ALA A 8 32.82 -78.48 -8.13
N LYS A 9 32.22 -78.68 -9.31
CA LYS A 9 30.80 -78.36 -9.56
C LYS A 9 29.93 -79.36 -8.79
N LEU A 10 28.93 -78.91 -8.03
CA LEU A 10 27.78 -79.75 -7.66
C LEU A 10 26.46 -78.98 -7.78
N VAL A 11 25.54 -79.62 -8.52
CA VAL A 11 24.31 -79.10 -9.10
C VAL A 11 23.28 -78.64 -8.07
N ILE A 12 22.67 -77.47 -8.31
CA ILE A 12 21.49 -76.98 -7.60
C ILE A 12 20.27 -77.79 -8.06
N LYS A 13 19.57 -78.47 -7.14
CA LYS A 13 18.19 -78.94 -7.38
C LYS A 13 17.22 -77.98 -6.69
N SER A 14 16.35 -77.36 -7.47
CA SER A 14 15.27 -76.51 -6.96
C SER A 14 14.16 -77.36 -6.33
N GLN A 15 13.71 -76.97 -5.14
CA GLN A 15 12.36 -77.27 -4.68
C GLN A 15 11.68 -75.97 -4.29
N ALA A 16 10.48 -75.77 -4.80
CA ALA A 16 9.68 -74.58 -4.57
C ALA A 16 8.60 -74.85 -3.51
N GLN A 17 8.05 -73.75 -2.98
CA GLN A 17 6.77 -73.65 -2.25
C GLN A 17 6.75 -74.02 -0.75
N PHE A 18 6.90 -72.99 0.08
CA PHE A 18 5.99 -72.73 1.21
C PHE A 18 5.69 -71.23 1.28
N HIS A 19 4.41 -70.84 1.31
CA HIS A 19 4.01 -69.43 1.31
C HIS A 19 4.01 -68.85 2.73
N GLN A 20 5.19 -68.52 3.25
CA GLN A 20 5.36 -67.91 4.58
C GLN A 20 5.19 -66.37 4.52
N SER A 21 3.96 -65.88 4.33
CA SER A 21 3.68 -64.46 4.49
C SER A 21 3.63 -64.07 5.97
N ILE A 22 4.78 -63.63 6.50
CA ILE A 22 4.90 -63.03 7.84
C ILE A 22 3.97 -61.80 7.89
N PRO A 23 3.16 -61.59 8.96
CA PRO A 23 2.41 -60.35 9.13
C PRO A 23 3.39 -59.17 9.26
N SER A 24 3.49 -58.37 8.21
CA SER A 24 4.61 -57.43 7.97
C SER A 24 4.67 -56.21 8.90
N CYS A 25 3.83 -56.12 9.92
CA CYS A 25 3.65 -54.92 10.73
C CYS A 25 3.53 -55.17 12.26
N SER A 26 4.09 -56.28 12.76
CA SER A 26 4.27 -56.51 14.21
C SER A 26 5.73 -56.75 14.58
N SER A 27 6.59 -55.77 14.28
CA SER A 27 7.95 -55.74 14.83
C SER A 27 7.90 -55.63 16.36
N VAL A 28 8.72 -56.40 17.07
CA VAL A 28 8.84 -56.38 18.55
C VAL A 28 9.25 -54.98 19.06
N PHE A 29 9.82 -54.14 18.19
CA PHE A 29 10.22 -52.77 18.49
C PHE A 29 9.12 -51.72 18.22
N MET A 30 8.01 -52.09 17.56
CA MET A 30 6.90 -51.18 17.24
C MET A 30 5.89 -51.11 18.38
N LYS A 31 6.01 -50.07 19.21
CA LYS A 31 5.07 -49.79 20.31
C LYS A 31 3.72 -49.28 19.79
N ARG A 32 2.61 -49.86 20.26
CA ARG A 32 1.24 -49.40 19.94
C ARG A 32 1.08 -47.90 20.23
N GLN A 33 0.61 -47.14 19.25
CA GLN A 33 0.34 -45.72 19.41
C GLN A 33 -0.75 -45.50 20.46
N LYS A 34 -0.42 -44.79 21.54
CA LYS A 34 -1.37 -44.47 22.61
C LYS A 34 -2.30 -43.35 22.15
N LYS A 35 -3.61 -43.50 22.40
CA LYS A 35 -4.58 -42.41 22.25
C LYS A 35 -4.18 -41.30 23.22
N ILE A 36 -4.22 -40.05 22.75
CA ILE A 36 -3.84 -38.90 23.58
C ILE A 36 -4.98 -38.57 24.57
N ASP A 37 -4.63 -38.14 25.78
CA ASP A 37 -5.61 -37.78 26.79
C ASP A 37 -6.47 -36.59 26.32
N PRO A 38 -7.79 -36.58 26.57
CA PRO A 38 -8.68 -35.54 26.06
C PRO A 38 -8.31 -34.14 26.57
N GLU A 39 -7.85 -34.04 27.82
CA GLU A 39 -7.40 -32.79 28.41
C GLU A 39 -6.08 -32.30 27.77
N VAL A 40 -5.16 -33.20 27.43
CA VAL A 40 -3.92 -32.86 26.71
C VAL A 40 -4.23 -32.41 25.28
N ALA A 41 -5.23 -33.00 24.62
CA ALA A 41 -5.71 -32.54 23.31
C ALA A 41 -6.29 -31.11 23.39
N LYS A 42 -7.21 -30.87 24.33
CA LYS A 42 -7.83 -29.56 24.58
C LYS A 42 -6.80 -28.48 24.91
N GLN A 43 -5.79 -28.80 25.72
CA GLN A 43 -4.70 -27.87 26.02
C GLN A 43 -3.81 -27.57 24.79
N ARG A 44 -3.54 -28.56 23.92
CA ARG A 44 -2.82 -28.34 22.66
C ARG A 44 -3.61 -27.44 21.71
N GLU A 45 -4.91 -27.65 21.59
CA GLU A 45 -5.81 -26.83 20.78
C GLU A 45 -5.89 -25.39 21.31
N ALA A 46 -6.11 -25.20 22.62
CA ALA A 46 -6.13 -23.88 23.25
C ALA A 46 -4.80 -23.12 23.07
N ARG A 47 -3.65 -23.82 23.13
CA ARG A 47 -2.34 -23.25 22.81
C ARG A 47 -2.23 -22.86 21.32
N ARG A 48 -2.76 -23.66 20.40
CA ARG A 48 -2.80 -23.33 18.95
C ARG A 48 -3.67 -22.10 18.68
N ARG A 49 -4.88 -22.04 19.25
CA ARG A 49 -5.80 -20.90 19.15
C ARG A 49 -5.15 -19.60 19.65
N LYS A 50 -4.52 -19.63 20.84
CA LYS A 50 -3.82 -18.46 21.41
C LYS A 50 -2.59 -18.01 20.60
N ARG A 51 -1.95 -18.90 19.84
CA ARG A 51 -0.86 -18.51 18.90
C ARG A 51 -1.42 -17.78 17.69
N LEU A 52 -2.42 -18.39 17.02
CA LEU A 52 -3.08 -17.81 15.85
C LEU A 52 -3.72 -16.45 16.19
N GLU A 53 -4.35 -16.31 17.36
CA GLU A 53 -4.92 -15.03 17.82
C GLU A 53 -3.85 -13.93 17.97
N LYS A 54 -2.68 -14.26 18.53
CA LYS A 54 -1.55 -13.31 18.63
C LYS A 54 -0.99 -12.93 17.27
N GLU A 55 -0.87 -13.90 16.37
CA GLU A 55 -0.39 -13.72 15.00
C GLU A 55 -1.34 -12.83 14.18
N ILE A 56 -2.65 -13.10 14.24
CA ILE A 56 -3.69 -12.24 13.66
C ILE A 56 -3.61 -10.82 14.23
N ARG A 57 -3.45 -10.67 15.54
CA ARG A 57 -3.30 -9.35 16.19
C ARG A 57 -2.03 -8.61 15.75
N GLN A 58 -0.95 -9.34 15.47
CA GLN A 58 0.30 -8.79 14.94
C GLN A 58 0.15 -8.36 13.47
N MET A 59 -0.48 -9.17 12.63
CA MET A 59 -0.81 -8.83 11.24
C MET A 59 -1.73 -7.61 11.18
N GLN A 60 -2.80 -7.55 11.98
CA GLN A 60 -3.69 -6.39 12.09
C GLN A 60 -3.01 -5.12 12.61
N LYS A 61 -1.92 -5.24 13.38
CA LYS A 61 -1.09 -4.10 13.79
C LYS A 61 -0.16 -3.64 12.66
N HIS A 62 0.33 -4.57 11.84
CA HIS A 62 1.17 -4.27 10.69
C HIS A 62 0.37 -3.62 9.55
N SER A 63 -0.82 -4.16 9.21
CA SER A 63 -1.68 -3.64 8.14
C SER A 63 -2.22 -2.22 8.37
N LYS A 64 -2.10 -1.71 9.61
CA LYS A 64 -2.47 -0.33 9.98
C LYS A 64 -1.31 0.66 9.88
N LYS A 65 -0.09 0.21 9.56
CA LYS A 65 1.02 1.12 9.31
C LYS A 65 0.82 1.75 7.92
N PRO A 66 0.75 3.09 7.80
CA PRO A 66 0.74 3.71 6.49
C PRO A 66 2.07 3.44 5.77
N LYS A 67 2.03 3.37 4.45
CA LYS A 67 3.25 3.44 3.64
C LYS A 67 3.94 4.80 3.93
N PRO A 68 5.27 4.85 4.07
CA PRO A 68 5.95 6.12 4.23
C PRO A 68 5.82 6.95 2.94
N VAL A 69 5.88 8.28 3.10
CA VAL A 69 5.82 9.23 1.99
C VAL A 69 7.25 9.63 1.66
N ASP A 70 7.82 9.05 0.60
CA ASP A 70 9.24 9.20 0.26
C ASP A 70 9.63 10.69 0.09
N GLU A 71 8.76 11.51 -0.51
CA GLU A 71 8.95 12.96 -0.72
C GLU A 71 9.13 13.77 0.58
N LEU A 72 8.57 13.28 1.71
CA LEU A 72 8.72 13.92 3.02
C LEU A 72 9.95 13.44 3.79
N THR A 73 10.67 12.44 3.27
CA THR A 73 11.84 11.85 3.93
C THR A 73 13.14 12.27 3.26
N LEU A 74 14.17 12.54 4.07
CA LEU A 74 15.51 12.79 3.55
C LEU A 74 16.15 11.48 3.08
N ASP A 75 16.61 11.44 1.84
CA ASP A 75 17.39 10.31 1.31
C ASP A 75 18.69 10.11 2.10
N VAL A 76 18.90 8.88 2.57
CA VAL A 76 20.05 8.45 3.37
C VAL A 76 21.38 8.62 2.61
N LYS A 77 21.41 8.54 1.28
CA LYS A 77 22.64 8.80 0.50
C LYS A 77 22.96 10.29 0.51
N SER A 78 21.96 11.13 0.29
CA SER A 78 22.08 12.59 0.27
C SER A 78 22.44 13.18 1.63
N ALA A 79 21.94 12.60 2.73
CA ALA A 79 22.28 13.01 4.09
C ALA A 79 23.75 12.74 4.48
N LYS A 80 24.43 11.76 3.87
CA LYS A 80 25.83 11.42 4.18
C LYS A 80 26.84 12.42 3.60
N ASN A 81 26.56 12.94 2.42
CA ASN A 81 27.45 13.82 1.66
C ASN A 81 26.91 15.26 1.64
N ILE A 82 26.23 15.68 2.72
CA ILE A 82 25.45 16.91 2.70
C ILE A 82 26.35 18.15 2.57
N GLU A 83 27.46 18.18 3.31
CA GLU A 83 28.47 19.26 3.28
C GLU A 83 29.13 19.42 1.90
N GLU A 84 29.36 18.31 1.17
CA GLU A 84 29.94 18.32 -0.18
C GLU A 84 28.97 18.88 -1.23
N ARG A 85 27.66 18.82 -0.96
CA ARG A 85 26.59 19.22 -1.90
C ARG A 85 26.05 20.62 -1.64
N TYR A 86 26.31 21.20 -0.47
CA TYR A 86 25.89 22.56 -0.19
C TYR A 86 26.66 23.57 -1.05
N ARG A 87 25.91 24.42 -1.76
CA ARG A 87 26.47 25.64 -2.35
C ARG A 87 26.89 26.59 -1.21
N PRO A 88 28.05 27.26 -1.27
CA PRO A 88 28.43 28.26 -0.28
C PRO A 88 27.34 29.33 -0.13
N LYS A 89 27.16 29.81 1.10
CA LYS A 89 26.17 30.84 1.43
C LYS A 89 26.48 32.11 0.64
N VAL A 90 25.54 32.54 -0.20
CA VAL A 90 25.63 33.81 -0.91
C VAL A 90 25.28 34.93 0.06
N GLU A 91 26.24 35.84 0.27
CA GLU A 91 25.98 37.09 1.00
C GLU A 91 25.16 38.04 0.11
N VAL A 92 24.20 38.74 0.72
CA VAL A 92 23.23 39.56 0.01
C VAL A 92 23.37 40.99 0.50
N THR A 93 23.60 41.93 -0.43
CA THR A 93 23.67 43.37 -0.15
C THR A 93 22.40 43.86 0.57
N ILE A 94 22.55 44.82 1.48
CA ILE A 94 21.44 45.40 2.27
C ILE A 94 20.31 45.89 1.35
N GLU A 95 20.66 46.61 0.27
CA GLU A 95 19.73 47.06 -0.77
C GLU A 95 18.83 45.92 -1.29
N LYS A 96 19.42 44.74 -1.55
CA LYS A 96 18.70 43.58 -2.08
C LYS A 96 17.85 42.87 -1.03
N ILE A 97 18.14 43.05 0.25
CA ILE A 97 17.28 42.62 1.35
C ILE A 97 16.07 43.56 1.46
N ASP A 98 16.28 44.87 1.35
CA ASP A 98 15.21 45.87 1.41
C ASP A 98 14.25 45.76 0.22
N GLU A 99 14.77 45.57 -1.00
CA GLU A 99 13.95 45.25 -2.18
C GLU A 99 13.04 44.04 -1.94
N ARG A 100 13.60 42.93 -1.45
CA ARG A 100 12.84 41.70 -1.14
C ARG A 100 11.78 41.97 -0.06
N ALA A 101 12.09 42.78 0.94
CA ALA A 101 11.13 43.15 1.99
C ALA A 101 9.99 44.02 1.46
N ILE A 102 10.24 44.90 0.48
CA ILE A 102 9.21 45.68 -0.21
C ILE A 102 8.34 44.76 -1.07
N SER A 103 8.93 43.93 -1.94
CA SER A 103 8.18 42.99 -2.78
C SER A 103 7.33 42.01 -1.97
N MET A 104 7.82 41.54 -0.81
CA MET A 104 7.05 40.67 0.09
C MET A 104 5.83 41.40 0.70
N LYS A 105 5.98 42.68 1.08
CA LYS A 105 4.86 43.50 1.58
C LYS A 105 3.81 43.72 0.48
N GLU A 106 4.23 43.99 -0.75
CA GLU A 106 3.33 44.17 -1.90
C GLU A 106 2.61 42.88 -2.29
N TYR A 107 3.33 41.76 -2.36
CA TYR A 107 2.75 40.44 -2.57
C TYR A 107 1.70 40.12 -1.50
N THR A 108 2.02 40.36 -0.23
CA THR A 108 1.08 40.15 0.89
C THR A 108 -0.19 41.00 0.76
N ARG A 109 -0.06 42.29 0.36
CA ARG A 109 -1.23 43.14 0.09
C ARG A 109 -2.08 42.58 -1.05
N SER A 110 -1.46 42.20 -2.17
CA SER A 110 -2.15 41.65 -3.35
C SER A 110 -2.88 40.34 -3.03
N ARG A 111 -2.25 39.41 -2.29
CA ARG A 111 -2.89 38.16 -1.86
C ARG A 111 -4.06 38.40 -0.90
N ASN A 112 -3.93 39.35 0.02
CA ASN A 112 -5.02 39.74 0.92
C ASN A 112 -6.19 40.41 0.19
N GLU A 113 -5.92 41.18 -0.86
CA GLU A 113 -6.95 41.77 -1.70
C GLU A 113 -7.70 40.70 -2.50
N LEU A 114 -6.98 39.78 -3.14
CA LEU A 114 -7.59 38.67 -3.87
C LEU A 114 -8.47 37.81 -2.95
N GLN A 115 -7.99 37.45 -1.75
CA GLN A 115 -8.78 36.69 -0.78
C GLN A 115 -10.10 37.42 -0.43
N ARG A 116 -10.07 38.75 -0.22
CA ARG A 116 -11.28 39.54 0.07
C ARG A 116 -12.27 39.56 -1.11
N LEU A 117 -11.77 39.53 -2.34
CA LEU A 117 -12.62 39.45 -3.53
C LEU A 117 -13.27 38.05 -3.64
N ASP A 118 -12.50 36.99 -3.41
CA ASP A 118 -12.98 35.60 -3.39
C ASP A 118 -14.02 35.40 -2.27
N ASP A 119 -13.73 35.84 -1.04
CA ASP A 119 -14.65 35.79 0.10
C ASP A 119 -15.97 36.52 -0.20
N LYS A 120 -15.89 37.72 -0.81
CA LYS A 120 -17.05 38.51 -1.21
C LYS A 120 -17.87 37.82 -2.30
N TRP A 121 -17.20 37.19 -3.27
CA TRP A 121 -17.85 36.44 -4.35
C TRP A 121 -18.57 35.20 -3.79
N ILE A 122 -17.90 34.39 -2.97
CA ILE A 122 -18.48 33.21 -2.29
C ILE A 122 -19.68 33.62 -1.44
N ALA A 123 -19.55 34.67 -0.62
CA ALA A 123 -20.65 35.17 0.20
C ALA A 123 -21.85 35.63 -0.66
N GLY A 124 -21.59 36.28 -1.80
CA GLY A 124 -22.62 36.67 -2.77
C GLY A 124 -23.35 35.49 -3.40
N VAL A 125 -22.61 34.45 -3.81
CA VAL A 125 -23.16 33.20 -4.37
C VAL A 125 -24.00 32.45 -3.34
N ILE A 126 -23.54 32.33 -2.09
CA ILE A 126 -24.30 31.69 -1.01
C ILE A 126 -25.56 32.49 -0.68
N ALA A 127 -25.49 33.82 -0.68
CA ALA A 127 -26.65 34.68 -0.44
C ALA A 127 -27.70 34.58 -1.56
N SER A 128 -27.28 34.53 -2.83
CA SER A 128 -28.18 34.39 -3.97
C SER A 128 -28.81 32.98 -4.01
N GLN A 129 -28.05 31.92 -3.73
CA GLN A 129 -28.55 30.56 -3.59
C GLN A 129 -29.62 30.47 -2.48
N ARG A 130 -29.34 31.00 -1.29
CA ARG A 130 -30.31 31.02 -0.17
C ARG A 130 -31.57 31.81 -0.52
N LYS A 131 -31.45 32.96 -1.21
CA LYS A 131 -32.60 33.74 -1.67
C LYS A 131 -33.44 32.92 -2.67
N ALA A 132 -32.81 32.28 -3.65
CA ALA A 132 -33.49 31.44 -4.64
C ALA A 132 -34.25 30.27 -3.97
N LEU A 133 -33.63 29.57 -3.02
CA LEU A 133 -34.27 28.49 -2.27
C LEU A 133 -35.45 28.99 -1.40
N ASN A 134 -35.34 30.18 -0.81
CA ASN A 134 -36.42 30.78 -0.01
C ASN A 134 -37.63 31.18 -0.87
N GLU A 135 -37.42 31.68 -2.09
CA GLU A 135 -38.54 31.95 -3.01
C GLU A 135 -39.11 30.64 -3.59
N LEU A 136 -38.26 29.68 -3.96
CA LEU A 136 -38.68 28.35 -4.40
C LEU A 136 -39.62 27.67 -3.39
N LYS A 137 -39.28 27.74 -2.09
CA LYS A 137 -40.11 27.19 -1.00
C LYS A 137 -41.52 27.78 -0.92
N LYS A 138 -41.70 29.05 -1.31
CA LYS A 138 -43.03 29.72 -1.34
C LYS A 138 -43.85 29.30 -2.56
N LEU A 139 -43.19 28.98 -3.66
CA LEU A 139 -43.82 28.64 -4.94
C LEU A 139 -44.16 27.14 -5.04
N ASP A 140 -43.21 26.27 -4.74
CA ASP A 140 -43.37 24.81 -4.77
C ASP A 140 -42.51 24.13 -3.67
N PRO A 141 -43.14 23.71 -2.55
CA PRO A 141 -42.47 22.96 -1.50
C PRO A 141 -41.87 21.62 -1.96
N LYS A 142 -42.48 20.93 -2.94
CA LYS A 142 -42.01 19.63 -3.43
C LYS A 142 -40.73 19.77 -4.24
N LEU A 143 -40.65 20.81 -5.08
CA LEU A 143 -39.43 21.12 -5.82
C LEU A 143 -38.31 21.57 -4.87
N TYR A 144 -38.63 22.35 -3.83
CA TYR A 144 -37.68 22.70 -2.75
C TYR A 144 -37.12 21.48 -2.02
N GLU A 145 -37.97 20.51 -1.62
CA GLU A 145 -37.53 19.26 -0.99
C GLU A 145 -36.56 18.45 -1.87
N SER A 146 -36.79 18.43 -3.18
CA SER A 146 -35.91 17.75 -4.14
C SER A 146 -34.57 18.49 -4.34
N ALA A 147 -34.58 19.82 -4.38
CA ALA A 147 -33.40 20.66 -4.64
C ALA A 147 -32.40 20.71 -3.47
N ILE A 148 -32.80 20.29 -2.27
CA ILE A 148 -31.93 20.20 -1.09
C ILE A 148 -31.21 18.85 -0.99
N GLN A 149 -31.71 17.82 -1.69
CA GLN A 149 -31.07 16.50 -1.63
C GLN A 149 -29.65 16.59 -2.23
N PRO A 150 -28.62 16.00 -1.56
CA PRO A 150 -27.29 15.90 -2.15
C PRO A 150 -27.37 15.14 -3.48
N ALA A 151 -26.77 15.69 -4.54
CA ALA A 151 -26.75 15.05 -5.86
C ALA A 151 -25.89 13.77 -5.80
N PRO A 152 -26.48 12.57 -5.97
CA PRO A 152 -25.76 11.31 -5.76
C PRO A 152 -24.79 10.97 -6.91
N GLY A 153 -24.90 11.66 -8.05
CA GLY A 153 -24.05 11.45 -9.23
C GLY A 153 -22.77 12.28 -9.26
N ASP A 154 -22.61 13.25 -8.36
CA ASP A 154 -21.51 14.23 -8.42
C ASP A 154 -20.17 13.69 -7.87
N LEU A 155 -20.15 12.46 -7.36
CA LEU A 155 -18.97 11.84 -6.76
C LEU A 155 -18.66 10.46 -7.40
N PRO A 156 -17.40 10.18 -7.80
CA PRO A 156 -16.21 11.03 -7.65
C PRO A 156 -16.10 12.13 -8.71
N LEU A 157 -15.99 13.39 -8.27
CA LEU A 157 -15.70 14.53 -9.13
C LEU A 157 -14.22 14.53 -9.53
N ILE A 158 -13.94 14.32 -10.82
CA ILE A 158 -12.59 14.37 -11.39
C ILE A 158 -12.44 15.64 -12.22
N ILE A 159 -11.69 16.62 -11.71
CA ILE A 159 -11.33 17.85 -12.42
C ILE A 159 -9.83 17.83 -12.69
N GLN A 160 -9.46 18.01 -13.96
CA GLN A 160 -8.07 18.25 -14.36
C GLN A 160 -7.79 19.75 -14.34
N GLY A 161 -6.65 20.15 -13.78
CA GLY A 161 -6.22 21.55 -13.77
C GLY A 161 -5.87 22.07 -15.18
N PRO A 162 -5.84 23.39 -15.40
CA PRO A 162 -5.43 23.96 -16.67
C PRO A 162 -3.95 23.64 -16.97
N SER A 163 -3.66 23.27 -18.21
CA SER A 163 -2.29 23.11 -18.69
C SER A 163 -1.63 24.47 -18.96
N LEU A 164 -0.29 24.53 -18.89
CA LEU A 164 0.48 25.74 -19.23
C LEU A 164 0.31 26.17 -20.69
N THR A 165 0.02 25.21 -21.58
CA THR A 165 -0.19 25.41 -23.02
C THR A 165 -1.33 24.51 -23.46
N PRO A 166 -2.26 24.98 -24.32
CA PRO A 166 -3.34 24.14 -24.84
C PRO A 166 -2.79 22.99 -25.71
N PRO A 167 -3.52 21.86 -25.82
CA PRO A 167 -3.09 20.72 -26.61
C PRO A 167 -3.01 21.07 -28.11
N ILE A 168 -1.93 20.63 -28.76
CA ILE A 168 -1.72 20.77 -30.20
C ILE A 168 -2.60 19.73 -30.92
N LYS A 169 -3.37 20.17 -31.92
CA LYS A 169 -4.21 19.28 -32.73
C LYS A 169 -3.33 18.33 -33.54
N ASN A 170 -3.70 17.04 -33.56
CA ASN A 170 -3.02 15.98 -34.30
C ASN A 170 -1.52 15.84 -33.94
N TYR A 171 -1.16 16.09 -32.68
CA TYR A 171 0.18 15.78 -32.19
C TYR A 171 0.34 14.27 -32.01
N GLU A 172 1.19 13.66 -32.83
CA GLU A 172 1.62 12.27 -32.67
C GLU A 172 2.77 12.23 -31.66
N ALA A 173 2.53 11.63 -30.50
CA ALA A 173 3.57 11.38 -29.52
C ALA A 173 4.53 10.28 -30.00
N PRO A 174 5.83 10.37 -29.68
CA PRO A 174 6.78 9.30 -29.95
C PRO A 174 6.43 8.04 -29.14
N ASP A 175 6.74 6.87 -29.70
CA ASP A 175 6.52 5.57 -29.06
C ASP A 175 7.48 5.34 -27.87
N GLY A 176 7.05 4.56 -26.88
CA GLY A 176 7.84 4.26 -25.69
C GLY A 176 7.10 3.50 -24.59
N ASP A 177 7.82 2.61 -23.91
CA ASP A 177 7.29 1.78 -22.82
C ASP A 177 7.20 2.52 -21.47
N TYR A 178 6.06 2.37 -20.79
CA TYR A 178 5.92 2.77 -19.38
C TYR A 178 6.30 1.62 -18.44
N ILE A 179 7.38 1.80 -17.67
CA ILE A 179 7.81 0.85 -16.64
C ILE A 179 7.49 1.45 -15.26
N ASP A 180 6.57 0.82 -14.53
CA ASP A 180 6.29 1.18 -13.14
C ASP A 180 7.49 0.81 -12.25
N THR A 181 8.10 1.83 -11.64
CA THR A 181 9.24 1.72 -10.73
C THR A 181 8.85 1.97 -9.27
N THR A 182 7.55 2.00 -8.95
CA THR A 182 7.06 2.23 -7.59
C THR A 182 7.55 1.14 -6.64
N ARG A 183 7.95 1.58 -5.45
CA ARG A 183 8.51 0.69 -4.44
C ARG A 183 7.41 -0.11 -3.74
N ASN A 184 7.60 -1.42 -3.65
CA ASN A 184 6.79 -2.29 -2.80
C ASN A 184 7.23 -2.17 -1.32
N TRP A 185 6.27 -2.10 -0.41
CA TRP A 185 6.42 -1.85 1.04
C TRP A 185 5.60 -2.86 1.84
#